data_AF-A0A2E9ABA3-F1
#
_entry.id   AF-A0A2E9ABA3-F1
#
_cell.length_a   1.000
_cell.length_b   1.000
_cell.length_c   1.000
_cell.angle_alpha   90.00
_cell.angle_beta   90.00
_cell.angle_gamma   90.00
#
_symmetry.space_group_name_H-M   'P 1'
#
loop_
_entity.id
_entity.type
_entity.pdbx_description
1 polymer ?
#
loop_
_entity_poly.entity_id
_entity_poly.type
_entity_poly.pdbx_seq_one_letter_code
_entity_poly.pdbx_strand_id
1 'polypeptide(L)'
;MAIGRPITLTDNVASKILSVTATDGQTQFTVSGGYRINAIAVYRNGVRLIDGSDFTATDGSIVTLLSEAKLDDRLEFQIFDDFRVADAIVSAKENQTIYGDVAVIGTLSGAAIGIQSSGSLVGSGKTLNFIGAGNTFRTVGDTIEVSIAGGGGGGLGTAVKYADGSTPTPFSWIPSTATVDSNLTLDADNAGMTTSYVVSVIPNITVNSGVAVTVGSGKTMIIDVLQIGDL
;
A
#
# COMPACT_ATOMS: atom_id res chain seq x y z
N MET A 1 -16.61 59.85 4.14
CA MET A 1 -15.92 58.89 3.25
C MET A 1 -16.05 57.52 3.91
N ALA A 2 -16.99 56.67 3.48
CA ALA A 2 -17.24 55.39 4.11
C ALA A 2 -16.22 54.37 3.58
N ILE A 3 -15.21 54.07 4.39
CA ILE A 3 -14.23 53.02 4.11
C ILE A 3 -14.87 51.69 4.50
N GLY A 4 -15.53 51.04 3.54
CA GLY A 4 -16.09 49.69 3.73
C GLY A 4 -14.99 48.69 4.07
N ARG A 5 -15.31 47.69 4.90
CA ARG A 5 -14.38 46.61 5.24
C ARG A 5 -13.95 45.91 3.94
N PRO A 6 -12.66 45.62 3.74
CA PRO A 6 -12.20 44.79 2.64
C PRO A 6 -12.96 43.47 2.67
N ILE A 7 -13.54 43.09 1.53
CA ILE A 7 -14.16 41.76 1.38
C ILE A 7 -13.01 40.76 1.37
N THR A 8 -12.81 40.07 2.48
CA THR A 8 -11.92 38.91 2.51
C THR A 8 -12.61 37.80 1.72
N LEU A 9 -11.97 37.33 0.65
CA LEU A 9 -12.37 36.10 -0.02
C LEU A 9 -12.39 35.00 1.05
N THR A 10 -13.57 34.46 1.33
CA THR A 10 -13.65 33.12 1.91
C THR A 10 -13.70 32.20 0.70
N ASP A 11 -12.82 31.21 0.61
CA ASP A 11 -12.59 30.40 -0.60
C ASP A 11 -13.79 29.53 -1.03
N ASN A 12 -14.96 29.73 -0.41
CA ASN A 12 -16.13 28.89 -0.54
C ASN A 12 -17.43 29.69 -0.40
N VAL A 13 -17.68 30.63 -1.32
CA VAL A 13 -18.98 31.33 -1.40
C VAL A 13 -19.70 30.88 -2.67
N ALA A 14 -20.82 30.16 -2.53
CA ALA A 14 -21.59 29.66 -3.68
C ALA A 14 -22.17 30.78 -4.58
N SER A 15 -22.33 31.99 -4.03
CA SER A 15 -22.74 33.17 -4.78
C SER A 15 -22.23 34.46 -4.14
N LYS A 16 -21.79 35.41 -4.96
CA LYS A 16 -21.40 36.76 -4.53
C LYS A 16 -22.28 37.80 -5.21
N ILE A 17 -22.76 38.77 -4.43
CA ILE A 17 -23.51 39.92 -4.96
C ILE A 17 -22.65 41.16 -4.80
N LEU A 18 -22.40 41.85 -5.91
CA LEU A 18 -21.73 43.15 -5.94
C LEU A 18 -22.68 44.17 -6.54
N SER A 19 -22.64 45.40 -6.06
CA SER A 19 -23.45 46.45 -6.65
C SER A 19 -22.72 47.79 -6.73
N VAL A 20 -22.91 48.50 -7.83
CA VAL A 20 -22.29 49.80 -8.12
C VAL A 20 -23.36 50.79 -8.57
N THR A 21 -23.17 52.06 -8.24
CA THR A 21 -23.94 53.17 -8.80
C THR A 21 -23.16 53.75 -9.97
N ALA A 22 -23.78 53.80 -11.15
CA ALA A 22 -23.14 54.28 -12.37
C ALA A 22 -23.00 55.81 -12.36
N THR A 23 -21.93 56.28 -13.00
CA THR A 23 -21.85 57.67 -13.46
C THR A 23 -22.51 57.80 -14.84
N ASP A 24 -22.86 59.03 -15.22
CA ASP A 24 -23.44 59.29 -16.53
C ASP A 24 -22.51 58.84 -17.67
N GLY A 25 -23.07 58.18 -18.68
CA GLY A 25 -22.33 57.69 -19.84
C GLY A 25 -21.44 56.46 -19.58
N GLN A 26 -21.47 55.87 -18.37
CA GLN A 26 -20.58 54.76 -18.04
C GLN A 26 -21.00 53.46 -18.75
N THR A 27 -20.05 52.84 -19.45
CA THR A 27 -20.28 51.56 -20.15
C THR A 27 -19.48 50.41 -19.55
N GLN A 28 -18.35 50.67 -18.88
CA GLN A 28 -17.50 49.63 -18.31
C GLN A 28 -17.58 49.60 -16.79
N PHE A 29 -17.76 48.39 -16.26
CA PHE A 29 -17.86 48.10 -14.84
C PHE A 29 -16.89 46.98 -14.47
N THR A 30 -15.89 47.29 -13.66
CA THR A 30 -14.99 46.27 -13.11
C THR A 30 -15.68 45.54 -11.96
N VAL A 31 -15.83 44.23 -12.10
CA VAL A 31 -16.40 43.36 -11.07
C VAL A 31 -15.29 42.98 -10.09
N SER A 32 -15.31 43.57 -8.90
CA SER A 32 -14.30 43.32 -7.88
C SER A 32 -14.29 41.84 -7.44
N GLY A 33 -13.14 41.17 -7.59
CA GLY A 33 -12.97 39.74 -7.38
C GLY A 33 -13.23 38.87 -8.61
N GLY A 34 -13.57 39.47 -9.75
CA GLY A 34 -13.82 38.77 -11.00
C GLY A 34 -15.07 37.89 -10.99
N TYR A 35 -15.25 37.17 -12.09
CA TYR A 35 -16.31 36.19 -12.31
C TYR A 35 -15.79 35.12 -13.28
N ARG A 36 -16.41 33.94 -13.29
CA ARG A 36 -16.17 32.97 -14.37
C ARG A 36 -17.05 33.32 -15.56
N ILE A 37 -16.50 33.21 -16.77
CA ILE A 37 -17.25 33.44 -18.02
C ILE A 37 -18.52 32.57 -18.00
N ASN A 38 -19.65 33.16 -18.38
CA ASN A 38 -21.00 32.57 -18.33
C ASN A 38 -21.56 32.26 -16.92
N ALA A 39 -20.88 32.67 -15.84
CA ALA A 39 -21.32 32.47 -14.46
C ALA A 39 -21.63 33.80 -13.74
N ILE A 40 -22.30 34.71 -14.46
CA ILE A 40 -22.70 36.02 -13.94
C ILE A 40 -24.10 36.39 -14.46
N ALA A 41 -24.93 36.97 -13.58
CA ALA A 41 -26.15 37.66 -13.95
C ALA A 41 -26.02 39.15 -13.61
N VAL A 42 -26.36 40.00 -14.57
CA VAL A 42 -26.26 41.46 -14.44
C VAL A 42 -27.65 42.04 -14.40
N TYR A 43 -27.88 42.97 -13.47
CA TYR A 43 -29.13 43.68 -13.31
C TYR A 43 -28.87 45.18 -13.34
N ARG A 44 -29.74 45.94 -14.00
CA ARG A 44 -29.79 47.40 -13.93
C ARG A 44 -31.12 47.82 -13.34
N ASN A 45 -31.09 48.53 -12.21
CA ASN A 45 -32.28 48.96 -11.46
C ASN A 45 -33.25 47.80 -11.16
N GLY A 46 -32.71 46.60 -10.91
CA GLY A 46 -33.48 45.38 -10.65
C GLY A 46 -33.97 44.62 -11.89
N VAL A 47 -33.78 45.15 -13.10
CA VAL A 47 -34.10 44.45 -14.36
C VAL A 47 -32.90 43.65 -14.81
N ARG A 48 -33.08 42.34 -15.06
CA ARG A 48 -32.03 41.46 -15.58
C ARG A 48 -31.68 41.86 -17.01
N LEU A 49 -30.39 42.04 -17.27
CA LEU A 49 -29.82 42.29 -18.58
C LEU A 49 -29.45 40.97 -19.26
N ILE A 50 -29.44 40.97 -20.59
CA ILE A 50 -29.14 39.81 -21.43
C ILE A 50 -27.71 39.93 -21.99
N ASP A 51 -26.91 38.87 -21.83
CA ASP A 51 -25.55 38.81 -22.40
C ASP A 51 -25.61 38.78 -23.93
N GLY A 52 -24.70 39.52 -24.58
CA GLY A 52 -24.64 39.75 -26.01
C GLY A 52 -25.65 40.78 -26.57
N SER A 53 -26.71 41.11 -25.82
CA SER A 53 -27.73 42.08 -26.23
C SER A 53 -27.66 43.39 -25.45
N ASP A 54 -27.52 43.31 -24.13
CA ASP A 54 -27.50 44.47 -23.23
C ASP A 54 -26.10 44.71 -22.64
N PHE A 55 -25.31 43.64 -22.49
CA PHE A 55 -23.93 43.69 -22.00
C PHE A 55 -23.07 42.58 -22.59
N THR A 56 -21.75 42.65 -22.40
CA THR A 56 -20.80 41.57 -22.63
C THR A 56 -19.92 41.35 -21.40
N ALA A 57 -19.58 40.09 -21.12
CA ALA A 57 -18.79 39.68 -19.97
C ALA A 57 -17.86 38.49 -20.32
N THR A 58 -16.82 38.77 -21.10
CA THR A 58 -16.00 37.73 -21.77
C THR A 58 -14.59 37.56 -21.20
N ASP A 59 -14.16 38.39 -20.24
CA ASP A 59 -12.78 38.42 -19.75
C ASP A 59 -12.65 37.96 -18.29
N GLY A 60 -13.78 37.69 -17.62
CA GLY A 60 -13.82 37.28 -16.22
C GLY A 60 -13.57 38.41 -15.21
N SER A 61 -13.56 39.68 -15.63
CA SER A 61 -13.26 40.83 -14.76
C SER A 61 -14.13 42.05 -15.03
N ILE A 62 -14.39 42.39 -16.30
CA ILE A 62 -15.12 43.58 -16.71
C ILE A 62 -16.46 43.17 -17.33
N VAL A 63 -17.51 43.89 -16.95
CA VAL A 63 -18.80 43.88 -17.64
C VAL A 63 -18.89 45.16 -18.46
N THR A 64 -19.14 45.03 -19.77
CA THR A 64 -19.32 46.16 -20.68
C THR A 64 -20.78 46.23 -21.10
N LEU A 65 -21.48 47.31 -20.77
CA LEU A 65 -22.83 47.56 -21.28
C LEU A 65 -22.77 48.01 -22.74
N LEU A 66 -23.73 47.54 -23.53
CA LEU A 66 -23.90 47.94 -24.93
C LEU A 66 -24.70 49.25 -25.06
N SER A 67 -25.46 49.61 -24.03
CA SER A 67 -26.05 50.94 -23.83
C SER A 67 -25.42 51.59 -22.62
N GLU A 68 -25.04 52.86 -22.74
CA GLU A 68 -24.52 53.63 -21.62
C GLU A 68 -25.50 53.67 -20.44
N ALA A 69 -24.97 53.54 -19.23
CA ALA A 69 -25.73 53.76 -18.01
C ALA A 69 -25.91 55.26 -17.78
N LYS A 70 -27.03 55.63 -17.17
CA LYS A 70 -27.30 57.01 -16.76
C LYS A 70 -26.76 57.24 -15.36
N LEU A 71 -26.58 58.51 -15.01
CA LEU A 71 -26.32 58.91 -13.63
C LEU A 71 -27.32 58.25 -12.67
N ASP A 72 -26.80 57.67 -11.60
CA ASP A 72 -27.54 57.00 -10.52
C ASP A 72 -28.18 55.63 -10.87
N ASP A 73 -27.94 55.09 -12.08
CA ASP A 73 -28.32 53.70 -12.37
C ASP A 73 -27.61 52.73 -11.41
N ARG A 74 -28.38 51.83 -10.80
CA ARG A 74 -27.89 50.80 -9.88
C ARG A 74 -27.60 49.52 -10.66
N LEU A 75 -26.32 49.17 -10.78
CA LEU A 75 -25.90 47.88 -11.32
C LEU A 75 -25.71 46.88 -10.19
N GLU A 76 -26.27 45.69 -10.37
CA GLU A 76 -26.05 44.53 -9.49
C GLU A 76 -25.51 43.36 -10.30
N PHE A 77 -24.44 42.76 -9.80
CA PHE A 77 -23.75 41.63 -10.36
C PHE A 77 -23.93 40.45 -9.39
N GLN A 78 -24.65 39.43 -9.83
CA GLN A 78 -24.78 38.17 -9.13
C GLN A 78 -23.83 37.16 -9.77
N ILE A 79 -22.78 36.81 -9.05
CA ILE A 79 -21.68 35.96 -9.52
C ILE A 79 -21.87 34.59 -8.89
N PHE A 80 -21.78 33.56 -9.72
CA PHE A 80 -21.85 32.16 -9.30
C PHE A 80 -20.45 31.54 -9.36
N ASP A 81 -20.07 30.79 -8.33
CA ASP A 81 -18.82 30.04 -8.28
C ASP A 81 -19.07 28.59 -7.85
N ASP A 82 -18.05 27.76 -7.93
CA ASP A 82 -18.13 26.37 -7.52
C ASP A 82 -18.14 26.24 -6.00
N PHE A 83 -18.99 25.36 -5.49
CA PHE A 83 -18.89 24.89 -4.12
C PHE A 83 -17.77 23.84 -4.02
N ARG A 84 -16.78 24.09 -3.17
CA ARG A 84 -15.70 23.13 -2.88
C ARG A 84 -15.75 22.78 -1.40
N VAL A 85 -15.92 21.51 -1.06
CA VAL A 85 -15.80 21.09 0.34
C VAL A 85 -14.31 21.03 0.70
N ALA A 86 -13.90 21.77 1.74
CA ALA A 86 -12.55 21.68 2.27
C ALA A 86 -12.25 20.24 2.70
N ASP A 87 -11.00 19.79 2.49
CA ASP A 87 -10.53 18.44 2.85
C ASP A 87 -11.29 17.27 2.21
N ALA A 88 -12.02 17.51 1.11
CA ALA A 88 -12.61 16.45 0.31
C ALA A 88 -11.55 15.62 -0.43
N ILE A 89 -11.90 14.37 -0.73
CA ILE A 89 -11.11 13.54 -1.64
C ILE A 89 -11.10 14.20 -3.02
N VAL A 90 -9.90 14.54 -3.51
CA VAL A 90 -9.69 15.26 -4.77
C VAL A 90 -9.49 14.26 -5.91
N SER A 91 -10.32 14.36 -6.95
CA SER A 91 -10.18 13.52 -8.14
C SER A 91 -8.81 13.71 -8.81
N ALA A 92 -8.19 12.61 -9.25
CA ALA A 92 -6.93 12.58 -10.00
C ALA A 92 -5.72 13.27 -9.31
N LYS A 93 -5.74 13.42 -7.98
CA LYS A 93 -4.56 13.90 -7.25
C LYS A 93 -3.55 12.76 -7.05
N GLU A 94 -2.27 13.04 -7.26
CA GLU A 94 -1.20 12.05 -7.11
C GLU A 94 -1.17 11.44 -5.70
N ASN A 95 -1.32 12.29 -4.68
CA ASN A 95 -1.35 11.88 -3.27
C ASN A 95 -2.50 12.55 -2.54
N GLN A 96 -3.16 11.79 -1.66
CA GLN A 96 -4.20 12.27 -0.77
C GLN A 96 -3.94 11.80 0.65
N THR A 97 -3.95 12.75 1.58
CA THR A 97 -3.83 12.47 3.01
C THR A 97 -5.20 12.64 3.65
N ILE A 98 -5.69 11.60 4.33
CA ILE A 98 -6.92 11.64 5.11
C ILE A 98 -6.52 11.60 6.59
N TYR A 99 -6.97 12.58 7.37
CA TYR A 99 -6.75 12.60 8.81
C TYR A 99 -7.84 11.79 9.51
N GLY A 100 -7.42 10.85 10.37
CA GLY A 100 -8.32 9.96 11.12
C GLY A 100 -8.49 8.58 10.48
N ASP A 101 -9.43 7.82 11.02
CA ASP A 101 -9.67 6.44 10.61
C ASP A 101 -10.43 6.39 9.27
N VAL A 102 -10.03 5.46 8.40
CA VAL A 102 -10.68 5.23 7.09
C VAL A 102 -11.30 3.84 7.09
N ALA A 103 -12.63 3.77 7.01
CA ALA A 103 -13.35 2.52 6.79
C ALA A 103 -13.69 2.36 5.30
N VAL A 104 -13.12 1.34 4.65
CA VAL A 104 -13.41 1.01 3.24
C VAL A 104 -14.29 -0.25 3.19
N ILE A 105 -15.54 -0.08 2.78
CA ILE A 105 -16.54 -1.17 2.69
C ILE A 105 -16.33 -2.03 1.41
N GLY A 106 -15.44 -1.59 0.51
CA GLY A 106 -15.08 -2.27 -0.74
C GLY A 106 -13.65 -2.80 -0.77
N THR A 107 -13.14 -3.06 -1.97
CA THR A 107 -11.73 -3.46 -2.16
C THR A 107 -10.84 -2.24 -2.31
N LEU A 108 -9.73 -2.19 -1.57
CA LEU A 108 -8.65 -1.23 -1.80
C LEU A 108 -7.61 -1.86 -2.74
N SER A 109 -7.56 -1.40 -3.99
CA SER A 109 -6.57 -1.88 -4.97
C SER A 109 -5.17 -1.36 -4.61
N GLY A 110 -4.20 -2.26 -4.45
CA GLY A 110 -2.84 -1.95 -4.00
C GLY A 110 -2.60 -2.10 -2.50
N ALA A 111 -3.63 -2.41 -1.69
CA ALA A 111 -3.43 -2.88 -0.32
C ALA A 111 -2.87 -4.30 -0.35
N ALA A 112 -1.56 -4.42 -0.16
CA ALA A 112 -0.87 -5.70 -0.08
C ALA A 112 0.01 -5.76 1.17
N ILE A 113 0.14 -6.97 1.72
CA ILE A 113 1.16 -7.25 2.73
C ILE A 113 2.49 -7.45 1.97
N GLY A 114 3.45 -6.57 2.19
CA GLY A 114 4.82 -6.76 1.69
C GLY A 114 5.54 -7.82 2.51
N ILE A 115 5.97 -8.92 1.88
CA ILE A 115 6.72 -9.98 2.57
C ILE A 115 8.19 -9.87 2.18
N GLN A 116 9.06 -9.74 3.18
CA GLN A 116 10.50 -9.72 2.97
C GLN A 116 11.16 -10.96 3.57
N SER A 117 12.21 -11.45 2.92
CA SER A 117 13.13 -12.44 3.46
C SER A 117 14.53 -11.85 3.42
N SER A 118 15.16 -11.71 4.59
CA SER A 118 16.51 -11.12 4.75
C SER A 118 16.68 -9.76 4.06
N GLY A 119 15.64 -8.92 4.06
CA GLY A 119 15.64 -7.58 3.45
C GLY A 119 15.35 -7.52 1.95
N SER A 120 15.07 -8.65 1.29
CA SER A 120 14.59 -8.69 -0.10
C SER A 120 13.10 -8.95 -0.18
N LEU A 121 12.39 -8.19 -1.02
CA LEU A 121 10.96 -8.36 -1.26
C LEU A 121 10.70 -9.68 -1.99
N VAL A 122 9.92 -10.57 -1.37
CA VAL A 122 9.53 -11.88 -1.91
C VAL A 122 8.25 -11.76 -2.75
N GLY A 123 7.37 -10.81 -2.44
CA GLY A 123 6.16 -10.52 -3.21
C GLY A 123 5.12 -9.65 -2.49
N SER A 124 4.02 -9.37 -3.19
CA SER A 124 2.84 -8.64 -2.68
C SER A 124 1.58 -9.49 -2.85
N GLY A 125 0.99 -9.94 -1.75
CA GLY A 125 -0.23 -10.76 -1.75
C GLY A 125 -1.42 -10.06 -1.09
N LYS A 126 -2.64 -10.43 -1.48
CA LYS A 126 -3.88 -10.06 -0.74
C LYS A 126 -4.00 -10.82 0.58
N THR A 127 -3.48 -12.05 0.60
CA THR A 127 -3.45 -12.94 1.76
C THR A 127 -2.09 -13.63 1.83
N LEU A 128 -1.69 -14.04 3.04
CA LEU A 128 -0.54 -14.89 3.28
C LEU A 128 -1.02 -16.25 3.77
N ASN A 129 -0.66 -17.32 3.07
CA ASN A 129 -1.04 -18.69 3.42
C ASN A 129 0.16 -19.46 3.96
N PHE A 130 0.01 -20.08 5.13
CA PHE A 130 1.06 -20.88 5.75
C PHE A 130 0.67 -22.35 5.69
N ILE A 131 1.47 -23.15 4.97
CA ILE A 131 1.22 -24.56 4.73
C ILE A 131 2.17 -25.40 5.58
N GLY A 132 1.67 -26.45 6.22
CA GLY A 132 2.44 -27.34 7.10
C GLY A 132 2.05 -27.23 8.57
N ALA A 133 2.55 -28.16 9.39
CA ALA A 133 2.38 -28.17 10.84
C ALA A 133 3.43 -27.27 11.53
N GLY A 134 3.13 -26.78 12.74
CA GLY A 134 4.07 -25.97 13.54
C GLY A 134 3.98 -24.46 13.33
N ASN A 135 3.00 -23.98 12.56
CA ASN A 135 2.69 -22.56 12.42
C ASN A 135 1.78 -22.10 13.57
N THR A 136 2.20 -21.11 14.35
CA THR A 136 1.39 -20.46 15.40
C THR A 136 1.22 -18.98 15.07
N PHE A 137 -0.03 -18.49 15.13
CA PHE A 137 -0.37 -17.08 14.95
C PHE A 137 -0.86 -16.50 16.26
N ARG A 138 -0.39 -15.28 16.60
CA ARG A 138 -0.88 -14.55 17.76
C ARG A 138 -0.93 -13.06 17.47
N THR A 139 -2.05 -12.43 17.81
CA THR A 139 -2.17 -10.96 17.75
C THR A 139 -1.64 -10.35 19.04
N VAL A 140 -0.79 -9.32 18.92
CA VAL A 140 -0.25 -8.53 20.03
C VAL A 140 -0.40 -7.05 19.69
N GLY A 141 -1.41 -6.40 20.26
CA GLY A 141 -1.81 -5.06 19.81
C GLY A 141 -2.18 -5.10 18.32
N ASP A 142 -1.53 -4.23 17.53
CA ASP A 142 -1.72 -4.15 16.08
C ASP A 142 -0.80 -5.08 15.27
N THR A 143 0.02 -5.89 15.94
CA THR A 143 0.98 -6.81 15.29
C THR A 143 0.42 -8.22 15.23
N ILE A 144 0.51 -8.86 14.06
CA ILE A 144 0.37 -10.32 13.93
C ILE A 144 1.77 -10.93 14.08
N GLU A 145 2.01 -11.61 15.19
CA GLU A 145 3.20 -12.43 15.37
C GLU A 145 3.01 -13.80 14.73
N VAL A 146 4.06 -14.27 14.05
CA VAL A 146 4.12 -15.59 13.42
C VAL A 146 5.28 -16.35 14.01
N SER A 147 4.99 -17.50 14.61
CA SER A 147 6.01 -18.48 15.01
C SER A 147 5.93 -19.68 14.08
N ILE A 148 7.05 -20.02 13.46
CA ILE A 148 7.23 -21.22 12.66
C ILE A 148 8.16 -22.12 13.46
N ALA A 149 7.64 -23.16 14.08
CA ALA A 149 8.47 -24.16 14.73
C ALA A 149 9.26 -24.89 13.64
N GLY A 150 10.59 -24.70 13.62
CA GLY A 150 11.46 -25.45 12.74
C GLY A 150 11.26 -26.95 12.98
N GLY A 151 11.09 -27.72 11.90
CA GLY A 151 10.99 -29.18 12.00
C GLY A 151 12.28 -29.74 12.58
N GLY A 152 12.28 -30.08 13.87
CA GLY A 152 13.43 -30.62 14.58
C GLY A 152 13.83 -31.99 14.06
N GLY A 153 14.72 -32.03 13.07
CA GLY A 153 15.37 -33.23 12.55
C GLY A 153 16.80 -33.33 13.07
N GLY A 154 16.97 -33.58 14.36
CA GLY A 154 18.29 -33.73 15.00
C GLY A 154 18.40 -34.91 15.95
N GLY A 155 17.53 -35.93 15.79
CA GLY A 155 17.50 -37.13 16.64
C GLY A 155 18.17 -38.35 16.01
N LEU A 156 18.49 -39.34 16.84
CA LEU A 156 18.97 -40.66 16.40
C LEU A 156 17.79 -41.47 15.84
N GLY A 157 17.54 -41.34 14.53
CA GLY A 157 16.50 -42.09 13.82
C GLY A 157 15.11 -41.44 13.84
N THR A 158 14.12 -42.20 13.38
CA THR A 158 12.73 -41.75 13.29
C THR A 158 11.95 -42.25 14.50
N ALA A 159 11.26 -41.35 15.19
CA ALA A 159 10.46 -41.71 16.36
C ALA A 159 9.33 -42.68 15.96
N VAL A 160 9.21 -43.78 16.70
CA VAL A 160 8.02 -44.64 16.66
C VAL A 160 6.90 -43.89 17.35
N LYS A 161 5.72 -43.85 16.75
CA LYS A 161 4.56 -43.14 17.28
C LYS A 161 3.55 -44.11 17.89
N TYR A 162 2.79 -43.66 18.88
CA TYR A 162 1.62 -44.39 19.36
C TYR A 162 0.57 -44.52 18.24
N ALA A 163 -0.48 -45.30 18.50
CA ALA A 163 -1.58 -45.54 17.54
C ALA A 163 -2.31 -44.27 17.09
N ASP A 164 -2.13 -43.15 17.78
CA ASP A 164 -2.67 -41.83 17.41
C ASP A 164 -1.95 -41.16 16.22
N GLY A 165 -0.84 -41.73 15.75
CA GLY A 165 -0.08 -41.25 14.59
C GLY A 165 0.66 -39.92 14.80
N SER A 166 0.64 -39.36 16.00
CA SER A 166 1.16 -38.02 16.29
C SER A 166 2.10 -37.98 17.49
N THR A 167 1.81 -38.73 18.55
CA THR A 167 2.57 -38.71 19.79
C THR A 167 3.81 -39.61 19.67
N PRO A 168 5.03 -39.06 19.78
CA PRO A 168 6.26 -39.87 19.81
C PRO A 168 6.29 -40.78 21.04
N THR A 169 6.70 -42.02 20.86
CA THR A 169 7.10 -42.92 21.95
C THR A 169 8.55 -42.67 22.35
N PRO A 170 9.04 -43.25 23.47
CA PRO A 170 10.46 -43.28 23.79
C PRO A 170 11.33 -44.09 22.82
N PHE A 171 10.75 -44.82 21.87
CA PHE A 171 11.48 -45.66 20.92
C PHE A 171 11.66 -44.96 19.58
N SER A 172 12.84 -45.10 18.99
CA SER A 172 13.16 -44.68 17.62
C SER A 172 13.60 -45.89 16.81
N TRP A 173 13.34 -45.87 15.51
CA TRP A 173 13.89 -46.84 14.58
C TRP A 173 14.90 -46.18 13.64
N ILE A 174 15.94 -46.93 13.30
CA ILE A 174 16.91 -46.59 12.26
C ILE A 174 16.80 -47.66 11.16
N PRO A 175 16.92 -47.28 9.88
CA PRO A 175 17.04 -48.28 8.83
C PRO A 175 18.38 -49.02 8.98
N SER A 176 18.41 -50.31 8.62
CA SER A 176 19.64 -51.11 8.62
C SER A 176 20.56 -50.80 7.43
N THR A 177 20.00 -50.21 6.37
CA THR A 177 20.68 -49.82 5.13
C THR A 177 20.17 -48.46 4.65
N ALA A 178 21.04 -47.67 4.01
CA ALA A 178 20.63 -46.52 3.21
C ALA A 178 21.47 -46.42 1.95
N THR A 179 20.94 -45.68 0.98
CA THR A 179 21.56 -45.52 -0.34
C THR A 179 21.92 -44.06 -0.59
N VAL A 180 23.09 -43.83 -1.18
CA VAL A 180 23.46 -42.54 -1.76
C VAL A 180 23.10 -42.58 -3.25
N ASP A 181 22.00 -41.89 -3.60
CA ASP A 181 21.38 -41.95 -4.93
C ASP A 181 21.96 -40.95 -5.94
N SER A 182 22.70 -39.96 -5.47
CA SER A 182 23.29 -38.89 -6.29
C SER A 182 24.66 -38.49 -5.77
N ASN A 183 25.48 -37.86 -6.62
CA ASN A 183 26.80 -37.39 -6.23
C ASN A 183 26.73 -36.56 -4.95
N LEU A 184 27.51 -36.97 -3.95
CA LEU A 184 27.56 -36.35 -2.64
C LEU A 184 28.98 -35.87 -2.40
N THR A 185 29.14 -34.58 -2.20
CA THR A 185 30.39 -34.00 -1.70
C THR A 185 30.21 -33.71 -0.21
N LEU A 186 31.26 -33.98 0.58
CA LEU A 186 31.33 -33.71 2.01
C LEU A 186 32.50 -32.73 2.23
N ASP A 187 32.23 -31.44 2.22
CA ASP A 187 33.20 -30.34 2.28
C ASP A 187 32.77 -29.26 3.31
N ALA A 188 33.40 -28.08 3.26
CA ALA A 188 33.10 -26.99 4.18
C ALA A 188 31.73 -26.31 3.94
N ASP A 189 31.16 -26.49 2.74
CA ASP A 189 29.92 -25.86 2.34
C ASP A 189 28.71 -26.74 2.67
N ASN A 190 28.86 -28.07 2.59
CA ASN A 190 27.75 -29.02 2.75
C ASN A 190 27.89 -29.96 3.98
N ALA A 191 29.04 -30.01 4.65
CA ALA A 191 29.29 -30.93 5.77
C ALA A 191 29.95 -30.25 7.00
N GLY A 192 29.61 -28.98 7.23
CA GLY A 192 30.04 -28.21 8.40
C GLY A 192 31.44 -27.61 8.28
N MET A 193 32.06 -27.25 9.41
CA MET A 193 33.37 -26.57 9.45
C MET A 193 34.48 -27.34 8.71
N THR A 194 35.55 -26.64 8.32
CA THR A 194 36.68 -27.20 7.54
C THR A 194 37.21 -28.53 8.08
N THR A 195 37.41 -28.65 9.39
CA THR A 195 37.78 -29.90 10.06
C THR A 195 36.58 -30.42 10.86
N SER A 196 35.99 -31.53 10.43
CA SER A 196 34.81 -32.11 11.09
C SER A 196 34.67 -33.60 10.81
N TYR A 197 33.88 -34.27 11.67
CA TYR A 197 33.40 -35.61 11.42
C TYR A 197 32.09 -35.58 10.67
N VAL A 198 31.95 -36.45 9.67
CA VAL A 198 30.68 -36.75 9.01
C VAL A 198 30.24 -38.13 9.46
N VAL A 199 29.12 -38.20 10.16
CA VAL A 199 28.66 -39.42 10.84
C VAL A 199 27.38 -39.97 10.21
N SER A 200 27.28 -41.29 10.13
CA SER A 200 26.03 -42.00 9.88
C SER A 200 25.66 -42.85 11.08
N VAL A 201 24.40 -42.80 11.48
CA VAL A 201 23.79 -43.74 12.43
C VAL A 201 23.27 -45.02 11.74
N ILE A 202 23.26 -45.02 10.40
CA ILE A 202 22.81 -46.16 9.59
C ILE A 202 24.01 -47.09 9.39
N PRO A 203 23.90 -48.38 9.74
CA PRO A 203 25.05 -49.29 9.75
C PRO A 203 25.64 -49.53 8.36
N ASN A 204 24.78 -49.70 7.36
CA ASN A 204 25.22 -50.02 6.00
C ASN A 204 24.83 -48.90 5.03
N ILE A 205 25.82 -48.30 4.37
CA ILE A 205 25.60 -47.33 3.31
C ILE A 205 25.99 -47.95 1.97
N THR A 206 25.05 -48.00 1.04
CA THR A 206 25.28 -48.40 -0.35
C THR A 206 25.42 -47.15 -1.22
N VAL A 207 26.43 -47.10 -2.08
CA VAL A 207 26.55 -46.04 -3.08
C VAL A 207 26.10 -46.61 -4.42
N ASN A 208 25.12 -45.96 -5.05
CA ASN A 208 24.60 -46.44 -6.34
C ASN A 208 25.68 -46.43 -7.43
N SER A 209 25.50 -47.30 -8.43
CA SER A 209 26.38 -47.30 -9.61
C SER A 209 26.33 -45.94 -10.32
N GLY A 210 27.50 -45.39 -10.66
CA GLY A 210 27.62 -44.07 -11.28
C GLY A 210 27.54 -42.88 -10.32
N VAL A 211 27.41 -43.13 -9.01
CA VAL A 211 27.41 -42.10 -7.97
C VAL A 211 28.76 -42.03 -7.27
N ALA A 212 29.25 -40.81 -7.01
CA ALA A 212 30.46 -40.56 -6.23
C ALA A 212 30.11 -40.00 -4.84
N VAL A 213 30.83 -40.49 -3.83
CA VAL A 213 30.90 -39.85 -2.50
C VAL A 213 32.31 -39.28 -2.34
N THR A 214 32.40 -37.95 -2.34
CA THR A 214 33.67 -37.22 -2.21
C THR A 214 33.84 -36.74 -0.77
N VAL A 215 34.83 -37.28 -0.06
CA VAL A 215 35.24 -36.78 1.25
C VAL A 215 36.26 -35.66 1.05
N GLY A 216 35.85 -34.42 1.32
CA GLY A 216 36.67 -33.23 1.17
C GLY A 216 37.82 -33.17 2.18
N SER A 217 38.80 -32.31 1.89
CA SER A 217 39.95 -32.11 2.78
C SER A 217 39.54 -31.74 4.21
N GLY A 218 40.17 -32.37 5.20
CA GLY A 218 39.89 -32.14 6.62
C GLY A 218 38.65 -32.88 7.15
N LYS A 219 37.96 -33.66 6.31
CA LYS A 219 36.81 -34.46 6.73
C LYS A 219 37.21 -35.90 7.04
N THR A 220 36.55 -36.48 8.03
CA THR A 220 36.61 -37.91 8.32
C THR A 220 35.20 -38.46 8.35
N MET A 221 34.94 -39.45 7.50
CA MET A 221 33.66 -40.17 7.46
C MET A 221 33.68 -41.31 8.48
N ILE A 222 32.66 -41.37 9.34
CA ILE A 222 32.46 -42.44 10.32
C ILE A 222 31.08 -43.05 10.07
N ILE A 223 31.08 -44.32 9.69
CA ILE A 223 29.86 -45.11 9.55
C ILE A 223 29.66 -45.94 10.80
N ASP A 224 28.39 -46.17 11.13
CA ASP A 224 27.98 -46.99 12.26
C ASP A 224 28.55 -46.49 13.60
N VAL A 225 28.27 -45.22 13.92
CA VAL A 225 28.75 -44.61 15.18
C VAL A 225 28.21 -45.29 16.44
N LEU A 226 27.17 -46.12 16.31
CA LEU A 226 26.58 -46.88 17.41
C LEU A 226 27.04 -48.35 17.42
N GLN A 227 27.85 -48.78 16.44
CA GLN A 227 28.35 -50.15 16.30
C GLN A 227 27.23 -51.20 16.26
N ILE A 228 26.15 -50.90 15.53
CA ILE A 228 24.95 -51.74 15.40
C ILE A 228 25.06 -52.72 14.23
N GLY A 229 25.99 -52.51 13.30
CA GLY A 229 26.16 -53.36 12.11
C GLY A 229 26.55 -54.82 12.42
N ASP A 230 27.14 -55.05 13.60
CA ASP A 230 27.63 -56.36 14.06
C ASP A 230 26.66 -57.09 15.01
N LEU A 231 25.48 -56.51 15.29
CA LEU A 231 24.44 -57.11 16.16
C LEU A 231 23.66 -58.24 15.49
#